data_AF-A0AA89CET3-F1
#
_entry.id   AF-A0AA89CET3-F1
#
_cell.length_a   1.000
_cell.length_b   1.000
_cell.length_c   1.000
_cell.angle_alpha   90.00
_cell.angle_beta   90.00
_cell.angle_gamma   90.00
#
_symmetry.space_group_name_H-M   'P 1'
#
loop_
_entity.id
_entity.type
_entity.pdbx_description
1 polymer ?
#
loop_
_entity_poly.entity_id
_entity_poly.type
_entity_poly.pdbx_seq_one_letter_code
_entity_poly.pdbx_strand_id
1 'polypeptide(L)'
;MAQPLSIKMIEERGKPVVLMSIERGAAVLDPEDVDAVIQYLSLLRASMQPAVPERPPHAQQFVTEMDPCWYAERHPLEGGVVLLLRHSGLGWASFALPPRSLERLHGSLTQLLEDEQQAISLPH
;
A
#
# COMPACT_ATOMS: atom_id res chain seq x y z
N MET A 1 -10.40 -18.26 21.05
CA MET A 1 -9.93 -19.08 19.91
C MET A 1 -8.47 -18.74 19.68
N ALA A 2 -7.57 -19.72 19.66
CA ALA A 2 -6.15 -19.45 19.41
C ALA A 2 -5.98 -19.03 17.94
N GLN A 3 -5.31 -17.91 17.70
CA GLN A 3 -4.99 -17.48 16.35
C GLN A 3 -3.94 -18.45 15.78
N PRO A 4 -4.23 -19.19 14.68
CA PRO A 4 -3.35 -20.26 14.21
C PRO A 4 -2.02 -19.76 13.64
N LEU A 5 -1.96 -18.47 13.29
CA LEU A 5 -0.79 -17.74 12.82
C LEU A 5 -0.44 -16.64 13.83
N SER A 6 0.84 -16.54 14.19
CA SER A 6 1.38 -15.39 14.91
C SER A 6 2.61 -14.84 14.22
N ILE A 7 2.73 -13.51 14.20
CA ILE A 7 3.84 -12.78 13.59
C ILE A 7 4.33 -11.79 14.64
N LYS A 8 5.63 -11.81 14.95
CA LYS A 8 6.24 -10.91 15.94
C LYS A 8 7.61 -10.45 15.45
N MET A 9 7.92 -9.19 15.69
CA MET A 9 9.29 -8.72 15.58
C MET A 9 10.07 -9.15 16.83
N ILE A 10 11.26 -9.71 16.64
CA ILE A 10 12.19 -10.09 17.71
C ILE A 10 13.59 -9.56 17.36
N GLU A 11 14.48 -9.54 18.34
CA GLU A 11 15.91 -9.31 18.10
C GLU A 11 16.65 -10.64 18.00
N GLU A 12 17.37 -10.85 16.91
CA GLU A 12 18.30 -11.96 16.75
C GLU A 12 19.69 -11.41 16.43
N ARG A 13 20.67 -11.71 17.28
CA ARG A 13 22.07 -11.26 17.13
C ARG A 13 22.19 -9.73 16.91
N GLY A 14 21.33 -8.96 17.57
CA GLY A 14 21.31 -7.50 17.48
C GLY A 14 20.68 -6.91 16.22
N LYS A 15 19.98 -7.74 15.42
CA LYS A 15 19.21 -7.28 14.25
C LYS A 15 17.72 -7.56 14.45
N PRO A 16 16.82 -6.67 14.01
CA PRO A 16 15.39 -6.93 14.02
C PRO A 16 15.07 -7.99 12.96
N VAL A 17 14.35 -9.04 13.35
CA VAL A 17 13.86 -10.11 12.47
C VAL A 17 12.41 -10.42 12.79
N VAL A 18 11.69 -11.07 11.88
CA VAL A 18 10.30 -11.48 12.08
C VAL A 18 10.23 -12.97 12.39
N LEU A 19 9.66 -13.31 13.55
CA LEU A 19 9.25 -14.68 13.87
C LEU A 19 7.81 -14.89 13.41
N MET A 20 7.63 -15.71 12.38
CA MET A 20 6.34 -16.20 11.92
C MET A 20 6.11 -17.61 12.45
N SER A 21 4.99 -17.86 13.13
CA SER A 21 4.64 -19.18 13.66
C SER A 21 3.26 -19.61 13.20
N ILE A 22 3.14 -20.85 12.72
CA ILE A 22 1.89 -21.49 12.28
C ILE A 22 1.80 -22.86 12.92
N GLU A 23 0.80 -23.08 13.77
CA GLU A 23 0.62 -24.32 14.53
C GLU A 23 1.92 -24.82 15.23
N ARG A 24 2.58 -25.84 14.67
CA ARG A 24 3.83 -26.43 15.19
C ARG A 24 5.09 -25.97 14.46
N GLY A 25 4.95 -25.18 13.39
CA GLY A 25 6.04 -24.66 12.59
C GLY A 25 6.35 -23.20 12.93
N ALA A 26 7.62 -22.81 12.81
CA ALA A 26 8.04 -21.43 12.88
C ALA A 26 9.19 -21.16 11.89
N ALA A 27 9.22 -19.94 11.37
CA ALA A 27 10.27 -19.42 10.52
C ALA A 27 10.72 -18.06 11.07
N VAL A 28 12.04 -17.83 11.05
CA VAL A 28 12.62 -16.51 11.27
C VAL A 28 12.94 -15.92 9.90
N LEU A 29 12.44 -14.72 9.66
CA LEU A 29 12.56 -14.00 8.39
C LEU A 29 13.39 -12.74 8.65
N ASP A 30 14.46 -12.57 7.89
CA ASP A 30 15.18 -11.29 7.83
C ASP A 30 14.40 -10.25 7.00
N PRO A 31 14.84 -8.99 6.93
CA PRO A 31 14.12 -7.97 6.16
C PRO A 31 13.93 -8.34 4.68
N GLU A 32 14.92 -8.96 4.04
CA GLU A 32 14.82 -9.39 2.64
C GLU A 32 13.76 -10.49 2.45
N ASP A 33 13.70 -11.46 3.38
CA ASP A 33 12.68 -12.50 3.38
C ASP A 33 11.26 -11.91 3.61
N VAL A 34 11.15 -10.92 4.50
CA VAL A 34 9.87 -10.23 4.75
C VAL A 34 9.38 -9.50 3.50
N ASP A 35 10.27 -8.79 2.80
CA ASP A 35 9.95 -8.12 1.54
C ASP A 35 9.45 -9.13 0.49
N ALA A 36 10.14 -10.27 0.34
CA ALA A 36 9.75 -11.32 -0.58
C ALA A 36 8.37 -11.93 -0.22
N VAL A 37 8.12 -12.15 1.07
CA VAL A 37 6.82 -12.65 1.55
C VAL A 37 5.71 -11.65 1.27
N ILE A 38 5.89 -10.36 1.55
CA ILE A 38 4.91 -9.31 1.25
C ILE A 38 4.60 -9.30 -0.25
N GLN A 39 5.63 -9.28 -1.09
CA GLN A 39 5.47 -9.28 -2.54
C GLN A 39 4.69 -10.52 -3.01
N TYR A 40 5.08 -11.72 -2.59
CA TYR A 40 4.44 -12.94 -3.04
C TYR A 40 3.00 -13.08 -2.53
N LEU A 41 2.77 -12.75 -1.26
CA LEU A 41 1.42 -12.76 -0.69
C LEU A 41 0.52 -11.72 -1.34
N SER A 42 1.04 -10.57 -1.78
CA SER A 42 0.25 -9.56 -2.50
C SER A 42 -0.29 -10.11 -3.83
N LEU A 43 0.56 -10.84 -4.57
CA LEU A 43 0.19 -11.49 -5.83
C LEU A 43 -0.85 -12.59 -5.60
N LEU A 44 -0.63 -13.44 -4.59
CA LEU A 44 -1.60 -14.48 -4.24
C LEU A 44 -2.93 -13.86 -3.82
N ARG A 45 -2.91 -12.85 -2.93
CA ARG A 45 -4.09 -12.20 -2.40
C ARG A 45 -4.95 -11.60 -3.50
N ALA A 46 -4.36 -11.04 -4.56
CA ALA A 46 -5.09 -10.50 -5.70
C ALA A 46 -5.96 -11.54 -6.42
N SER A 47 -5.58 -12.82 -6.37
CA SER A 47 -6.32 -13.92 -6.99
C SER A 47 -7.35 -14.60 -6.08
N MET A 48 -7.30 -14.31 -4.77
CA MET A 48 -8.11 -15.01 -3.77
C MET A 48 -9.52 -14.43 -3.63
N GLN A 49 -10.46 -15.29 -3.23
CA GLN A 49 -11.80 -14.92 -2.83
C GLN A 49 -11.95 -14.86 -1.29
N PRO A 50 -12.75 -13.92 -0.75
CA PRO A 50 -13.41 -12.84 -1.48
C PRO A 50 -12.40 -11.82 -2.02
N ALA A 51 -12.69 -11.26 -3.21
CA ALA A 51 -11.88 -10.21 -3.81
C ALA A 51 -11.68 -9.03 -2.84
N VAL A 52 -10.58 -8.28 -3.01
CA VAL A 52 -10.41 -7.03 -2.28
C VAL A 52 -11.55 -6.08 -2.68
N PRO A 53 -12.30 -5.49 -1.74
CA PRO A 53 -13.40 -4.60 -2.07
C PRO A 53 -12.93 -3.43 -2.96
N GLU A 54 -13.69 -3.10 -4.00
CA GLU A 54 -13.39 -1.98 -4.90
C GLU A 54 -13.50 -0.62 -4.22
N ARG A 55 -14.25 -0.55 -3.11
CA ARG A 55 -14.39 0.65 -2.29
C ARG A 55 -13.77 0.42 -0.91
N PRO A 56 -12.97 1.37 -0.39
CA PRO A 56 -12.46 1.29 0.97
C PRO A 56 -13.61 1.11 1.98
N PRO A 57 -13.55 0.12 2.88
CA PRO A 57 -14.59 -0.04 3.90
C PRO A 57 -14.64 1.16 4.85
N HIS A 58 -15.82 1.75 5.05
CA HIS A 58 -16.01 2.94 5.90
C HIS A 58 -15.56 2.76 7.36
N ALA A 59 -15.61 1.53 7.87
CA ALA A 59 -15.27 1.22 9.26
C ALA A 59 -13.78 0.89 9.46
N GLN A 60 -13.00 0.80 8.39
CA GLN A 60 -11.59 0.43 8.48
C GLN A 60 -10.72 1.67 8.63
N GLN A 61 -9.93 1.70 9.70
CA GLN A 61 -8.84 2.67 9.83
C GLN A 61 -7.66 2.18 8.99
N PHE A 62 -7.22 3.01 8.06
CA PHE A 62 -5.99 2.78 7.31
C PHE A 62 -4.86 3.52 8.00
N VAL A 63 -3.70 2.89 8.09
CA VAL A 63 -2.47 3.61 8.44
C VAL A 63 -2.14 4.49 7.24
N THR A 64 -2.23 5.80 7.43
CA THR A 64 -1.93 6.79 6.38
C THR A 64 -0.47 7.19 6.49
N GLU A 65 0.29 6.97 5.43
CA GLU A 65 1.63 7.54 5.27
C GLU A 65 1.52 9.04 5.08
N MET A 66 2.29 9.80 5.86
CA MET A 66 2.37 11.25 5.72
C MET A 66 3.41 11.59 4.66
N ASP A 67 3.03 12.36 3.65
CA ASP A 67 3.88 12.80 2.54
C ASP A 67 4.68 11.64 1.89
N PRO A 68 4.00 10.60 1.37
CA PRO A 68 4.68 9.47 0.77
C PRO A 68 5.43 9.89 -0.50
N CYS A 69 6.63 9.35 -0.70
CA CYS A 69 7.34 9.53 -1.97
C CYS A 69 6.54 8.90 -3.11
N TRP A 70 6.45 9.62 -4.23
CA TRP A 70 5.81 9.16 -5.44
C TRP A 70 6.65 9.48 -6.68
N TYR A 71 6.44 8.71 -7.74
CA TYR A 71 7.06 8.93 -9.05
C TYR A 71 6.02 8.68 -10.14
N ALA A 72 6.02 9.49 -11.19
CA ALA A 72 5.13 9.30 -12.32
C ALA A 72 5.90 9.45 -13.63
N GLU A 73 5.65 8.53 -14.57
CA GLU A 73 6.24 8.56 -15.90
C GLU A 73 5.20 8.21 -16.97
N ARG A 74 5.47 8.55 -18.23
CA ARG A 74 4.57 8.20 -19.33
C ARG A 74 4.63 6.69 -19.58
N HIS A 75 3.46 6.07 -19.75
CA HIS A 75 3.42 4.65 -20.10
C HIS A 75 4.06 4.44 -21.51
N PRO A 76 5.03 3.53 -21.67
CA PRO A 76 5.87 3.46 -22.87
C PRO A 76 5.11 3.02 -24.14
N LEU A 77 4.05 2.23 -23.99
CA LEU A 77 3.33 1.61 -25.13
C LEU A 77 1.90 2.16 -25.34
N GLU A 78 1.11 2.25 -24.28
CA GLU A 78 -0.35 2.47 -24.37
C GLU A 78 -0.80 3.94 -24.18
N GLY A 79 0.13 4.88 -23.98
CA GLY A 79 -0.20 6.24 -23.52
C GLY A 79 -0.73 6.26 -22.07
N GLY A 80 -1.01 7.45 -21.53
CA GLY A 80 -1.27 7.61 -20.09
C GLY A 80 0.01 7.61 -19.25
N VAL A 81 -0.09 7.27 -17.96
CA VAL A 81 1.04 7.31 -17.01
C VAL A 81 1.14 6.02 -16.19
N VAL A 82 2.34 5.71 -15.76
CA VAL A 82 2.61 4.78 -14.66
C VAL A 82 2.88 5.62 -13.42
N LEU A 83 2.07 5.43 -12.38
CA LEU A 83 2.22 6.07 -11.08
C LEU A 83 2.79 5.05 -10.09
N LEU A 84 3.92 5.37 -9.48
CA LEU A 84 4.52 4.60 -8.40
C LEU A 84 4.34 5.35 -7.08
N LEU A 85 3.82 4.65 -6.07
CA LEU A 85 3.64 5.16 -4.71
C LEU A 85 4.44 4.29 -3.74
N ARG A 86 5.21 4.91 -2.84
CA ARG A 86 5.96 4.22 -1.79
C ARG A 86 5.14 4.14 -0.51
N HIS A 87 5.13 2.98 0.11
CA HIS A 87 4.67 2.76 1.48
C HIS A 87 5.82 2.19 2.33
N SER A 88 6.01 2.66 3.56
CA SER A 88 7.20 2.33 4.36
C SER A 88 7.32 0.83 4.68
N GLY A 89 6.19 0.14 4.82
CA GLY A 89 6.13 -1.30 5.10
C GLY A 89 5.61 -2.19 3.95
N LEU A 90 5.23 -1.65 2.79
CA LEU A 90 4.75 -2.46 1.65
C LEU A 90 5.66 -2.31 0.42
N GLY A 91 6.64 -1.41 0.48
CA GLY A 91 7.51 -1.08 -0.65
C GLY A 91 6.83 -0.18 -1.68
N TRP A 92 7.22 -0.35 -2.94
CA TRP A 92 6.67 0.41 -4.07
C TRP A 92 5.54 -0.34 -4.75
N ALA A 93 4.41 0.34 -4.93
CA ALA A 93 3.29 -0.15 -5.74
C ALA A 93 3.17 0.67 -7.03
N SER A 94 3.03 -0.02 -8.16
CA SER A 94 2.91 0.59 -9.49
C SER A 94 1.48 0.47 -10.01
N PHE A 95 0.97 1.58 -10.55
CA PHE A 95 -0.38 1.71 -11.07
C PHE A 95 -0.33 2.29 -12.48
N ALA A 96 -0.78 1.50 -13.46
CA ALA A 96 -1.00 2.01 -14.80
C ALA A 96 -2.31 2.81 -14.83
N LEU A 97 -2.23 4.08 -15.24
CA LEU A 97 -3.36 4.98 -15.37
C LEU A 97 -3.55 5.32 -16.85
N PRO A 98 -4.50 4.67 -17.54
CA PRO A 98 -4.89 5.06 -18.89
C PRO A 98 -5.39 6.52 -18.92
N PRO A 99 -5.38 7.18 -20.09
CA PRO A 99 -5.69 8.62 -20.21
C PRO A 99 -6.97 9.05 -19.50
N ARG A 100 -8.09 8.33 -19.67
CA ARG A 100 -9.36 8.66 -19.00
C ARG A 100 -9.29 8.54 -17.48
N SER A 101 -8.55 7.57 -16.96
CA SER A 101 -8.35 7.41 -15.51
C SER A 101 -7.45 8.51 -14.95
N LEU A 102 -6.43 8.92 -15.71
CA LEU A 102 -5.55 10.02 -15.37
C LEU A 102 -6.30 11.36 -15.33
N GLU A 103 -7.13 11.65 -16.34
CA GLU A 103 -7.98 12.85 -16.37
C GLU A 103 -8.91 12.90 -15.15
N ARG A 104 -9.54 11.78 -14.80
CA ARG A 104 -10.41 11.70 -13.62
C ARG A 104 -9.63 11.90 -12.32
N LEU A 105 -8.44 11.31 -12.19
CA LEU A 105 -7.57 11.51 -11.02
C LEU A 105 -7.16 12.97 -10.90
N HIS A 106 -6.68 13.57 -11.98
CA HIS A 106 -6.29 14.98 -12.03
C HIS A 106 -7.45 15.89 -11.59
N GLY A 107 -8.63 15.76 -12.20
CA GLY A 107 -9.79 16.57 -11.84
C GLY A 107 -10.21 16.42 -10.38
N SER A 108 -10.13 15.20 -9.84
CA SER A 108 -10.46 14.94 -8.42
C SER A 108 -9.47 15.61 -7.47
N LEU A 109 -8.17 15.53 -7.78
CA LEU A 109 -7.12 16.17 -6.96
C LEU A 109 -7.18 17.69 -7.04
N THR A 110 -7.45 18.26 -8.23
CA THR A 110 -7.64 19.71 -8.39
C THR A 110 -8.80 20.21 -7.53
N GLN A 111 -9.96 19.54 -7.58
CA GLN A 111 -11.12 19.93 -6.77
C GLN A 111 -10.80 19.89 -5.27
N LEU A 112 -10.14 18.83 -4.78
CA LEU A 112 -9.77 18.73 -3.37
C LEU A 112 -8.83 19.84 -2.93
N LEU A 113 -7.89 20.23 -3.79
CA LEU A 113 -6.94 21.31 -3.50
C LEU A 113 -7.64 22.68 -3.46
N GLU A 114 -8.59 22.92 -4.37
CA GLU A 114 -9.41 24.13 -4.37
C GLU A 114 -10.29 24.22 -3.11
N ASP A 115 -10.92 23.10 -2.70
CA ASP A 115 -11.73 23.03 -1.50
C ASP A 115 -10.89 23.34 -0.23
N GLU A 116 -9.67 22.80 -0.15
CA GLU A 116 -8.73 23.07 0.95
C GLU A 116 -8.33 24.55 1.00
N GLN A 117 -8.01 25.16 -0.15
CA GLN A 117 -7.67 26.57 -0.23
C GLN A 117 -8.83 27.49 0.17
N GLN A 118 -10.06 27.14 -0.21
CA GLN A 118 -11.26 27.87 0.19
C GLN A 118 -11.51 27.79 1.70
N ALA A 119 -11.35 26.61 2.30
CA ALA A 119 -11.48 26.42 3.74
C ALA A 119 -10.47 27.27 4.53
N ILE A 120 -9.24 27.42 4.03
CA ILE A 120 -8.20 28.28 4.62
C ILE A 120 -8.52 29.77 4.44
N SER A 121 -9.24 30.15 3.39
CA SER A 121 -9.52 31.55 3.04
C SER A 121 -10.71 32.16 3.77
N LEU A 122 -11.52 31.37 4.49
CA LEU A 122 -12.64 31.85 5.28
C LEU A 122 -12.14 32.34 6.67
N PRO A 123 -12.37 33.62 7.04
CA PRO A 123 -12.08 34.08 8.40
C PRO A 123 -13.02 33.41 9.40
N HIS A 124 -12.48 33.01 10.56
CA HIS A 124 -13.25 32.54 11.71
C HIS A 124 -14.24 33.59 12.23
#